data_AF-A0A5J9TCS6-F1
#
_entry.id   AF-A0A5J9TCS6-F1
#
_cell.length_a   1.000
_cell.length_b   1.000
_cell.length_c   1.000
_cell.angle_alpha   90.00
_cell.angle_beta   90.00
_cell.angle_gamma   90.00
#
_symmetry.space_group_name_H-M   'P 1'
#
loop_
_entity.id
_entity.type
_entity.pdbx_description
1 polymer ?
#
loop_
_entity_poly.entity_id
_entity_poly.type
_entity_poly.pdbx_seq_one_letter_code
_entity_poly.pdbx_strand_id
1 'polypeptide(L)'
;FIQKLRKKVRNRARVEAGIVEAFLIEEATNHLSLYFKSTAPSIKNKMPRYDDGACTFESPCDLEIFQCPGRCISPRGTRELSKQEYKAAFLYILTNIPQMDDFFTKFDKEQWKGRLSPSEQQLHDLRLHGRKNGRGIQSGPNFFDWFRN
;
A
#
# COMPACT_ATOMS: atom_id res chain seq x y z
N PHE A 1 25.50 -16.27 2.18
CA PHE A 1 24.82 -16.50 3.48
C PHE A 1 25.44 -15.68 4.62
N ILE A 2 26.66 -15.97 5.07
CA ILE A 2 27.33 -15.31 6.21
C ILE A 2 27.42 -13.77 6.08
N GLN A 3 27.69 -13.24 4.88
CA GLN A 3 27.74 -11.78 4.66
C GLN A 3 26.39 -11.07 4.97
N LYS A 4 25.25 -11.74 4.77
CA LYS A 4 23.91 -11.21 5.11
C LYS A 4 23.73 -11.13 6.62
N LEU A 5 24.16 -12.16 7.35
CA LEU A 5 24.12 -12.21 8.81
C LEU A 5 25.04 -11.17 9.45
N ARG A 6 26.23 -10.97 8.88
CA ARG A 6 27.18 -9.95 9.36
C ARG A 6 26.61 -8.53 9.33
N LYS A 7 25.72 -8.21 8.38
CA LYS A 7 25.00 -6.93 8.33
C LYS A 7 23.98 -6.74 9.47
N LYS A 8 23.54 -7.82 10.10
CA LYS A 8 22.58 -7.81 11.22
C LYS A 8 23.24 -7.72 12.59
N VAL A 9 24.55 -7.88 12.67
CA VAL A 9 25.32 -7.80 13.92
C VAL A 9 25.27 -6.36 14.45
N ARG A 10 24.61 -6.18 15.59
CA ARG A 10 24.57 -4.90 16.30
C ARG A 10 25.80 -4.70 17.20
N ASN A 11 26.27 -5.77 17.85
CA ASN A 11 27.45 -5.72 18.72
C ASN A 11 28.73 -6.12 17.97
N ARG A 12 29.56 -5.13 17.62
CA ARG A 12 30.83 -5.37 16.91
C ARG A 12 31.98 -5.81 17.81
N ALA A 13 31.84 -5.74 19.14
CA ALA A 13 32.86 -6.22 20.07
C ALA A 13 32.91 -7.75 20.16
N ARG A 14 31.83 -8.44 19.78
CA ARG A 14 31.73 -9.92 19.75
C ARG A 14 31.05 -10.38 18.46
N VAL A 15 31.75 -10.23 17.34
CA VAL A 15 31.18 -10.41 16.00
C VAL A 15 30.68 -11.85 15.79
N GLU A 16 31.42 -12.86 16.23
CA GLU A 16 31.04 -14.28 16.05
C GLU A 16 29.75 -14.61 16.80
N ALA A 17 29.67 -14.23 18.08
CA ALA A 17 28.46 -14.40 18.88
C ALA A 17 27.27 -13.64 18.28
N GLY A 18 27.49 -12.42 17.77
CA GLY A 18 26.44 -11.65 17.10
C GLY A 18 25.97 -12.27 15.78
N ILE A 19 26.85 -12.98 15.05
CA ILE A 19 26.45 -13.72 13.84
C ILE A 19 25.58 -14.93 14.21
N VAL A 20 25.96 -15.67 15.26
CA VAL A 20 25.17 -16.80 15.77
C VAL A 20 23.80 -16.33 16.26
N GLU A 21 23.75 -15.23 17.01
CA GLU A 21 22.49 -14.61 17.47
C GLU A 21 21.61 -14.22 16.27
N ALA A 22 22.16 -13.51 15.28
CA ALA A 22 21.42 -13.12 14.09
C ALA A 22 20.89 -14.33 13.30
N PHE A 23 21.64 -15.43 13.25
CA PHE A 23 21.22 -16.68 12.62
C PHE A 23 20.05 -17.31 13.38
N LEU A 24 20.16 -17.48 14.70
CA LEU A 24 19.10 -18.05 15.53
C LEU A 24 17.80 -17.24 15.43
N ILE A 25 17.90 -15.91 15.45
CA ILE A 25 16.73 -15.02 15.28
C ILE A 25 16.11 -15.19 13.89
N GLU A 26 16.92 -15.17 12.82
CA GLU A 26 16.41 -15.37 11.46
C GLU A 26 15.73 -16.74 11.33
N GLU A 27 16.29 -17.78 11.93
CA GLU A 27 15.74 -19.12 11.82
C GLU A 27 14.44 -19.31 12.60
N ALA A 28 14.39 -18.85 13.85
CA ALA A 28 13.18 -18.88 14.66
C ALA A 28 12.06 -18.04 14.02
N THR A 29 12.37 -16.85 13.51
CA THR A 29 11.36 -15.98 12.90
C THR A 29 10.88 -16.46 11.53
N ASN A 30 11.65 -17.26 10.81
CA ASN A 30 11.23 -17.89 9.55
C ASN A 30 10.38 -19.15 9.81
N HIS A 31 10.93 -20.11 10.57
CA HIS A 31 10.36 -21.46 10.66
C HIS A 31 9.44 -21.68 11.86
N LEU A 32 9.68 -20.99 12.98
CA LEU A 32 8.89 -21.16 14.21
C LEU A 32 7.80 -20.09 14.38
N SER A 33 7.67 -19.16 13.41
CA SER A 33 6.71 -18.06 13.47
C SER A 33 5.26 -18.49 13.71
N LEU A 34 4.86 -19.68 13.24
CA LEU A 34 3.51 -20.23 13.41
C LEU A 34 3.21 -20.63 14.86
N TYR A 35 4.23 -20.91 15.67
CA TYR A 35 4.08 -21.27 17.08
C TYR A 35 4.12 -20.06 18.01
N PHE A 36 4.41 -18.87 17.48
CA PHE A 36 4.36 -17.64 18.26
C PHE A 36 2.92 -17.13 18.38
N LYS A 37 2.66 -16.37 19.44
CA LYS A 37 1.40 -15.62 19.55
C LYS A 37 1.25 -14.71 18.33
N SER A 38 0.02 -14.50 17.87
CA SER A 38 -0.28 -13.60 16.75
C SER A 38 0.23 -12.16 16.97
N THR A 39 0.45 -11.75 18.21
CA THR A 39 0.98 -10.44 18.60
C THR A 39 2.51 -10.39 18.69
N ALA A 40 3.19 -11.53 18.65
CA ALA A 40 4.65 -11.56 18.74
C ALA A 40 5.28 -11.05 17.43
N PRO A 41 6.33 -10.21 17.50
CA PRO A 41 7.03 -9.76 16.30
C PRO A 41 7.63 -10.94 15.53
N SER A 42 7.27 -11.08 14.26
CA SER A 42 7.86 -12.09 13.37
C SER A 42 7.98 -11.55 11.95
N ILE A 43 8.54 -12.35 11.04
CA ILE A 43 8.60 -11.96 9.63
C ILE A 43 7.20 -11.87 9.01
N LYS A 44 6.25 -12.67 9.50
CA LYS A 44 4.85 -12.67 9.08
C LYS A 44 4.02 -11.60 9.80
N ASN A 45 4.42 -11.23 11.01
CA ASN A 45 3.77 -10.22 11.83
C ASN A 45 4.77 -9.10 12.16
N LYS A 46 5.13 -8.31 11.15
CA LYS A 46 5.99 -7.14 11.36
C LYS A 46 5.11 -5.96 11.75
N MET A 47 5.46 -5.34 12.87
CA MET A 47 4.91 -4.04 13.25
C MET A 47 5.15 -3.03 12.11
N PRO A 48 4.13 -2.28 11.67
CA PRO A 48 4.29 -1.25 10.67
C PRO A 48 5.42 -0.28 11.08
N ARG A 49 6.22 0.19 10.10
CA ARG A 49 7.43 0.99 10.36
C ARG A 49 7.17 2.24 11.22
N TYR A 50 5.96 2.77 11.17
CA TYR A 50 5.54 4.01 11.85
C TYR A 50 4.60 3.77 13.03
N ASP A 51 4.34 2.52 13.36
CA ASP A 51 3.59 2.13 14.53
C ASP A 51 4.61 1.83 15.64
N ASP A 52 4.72 2.73 16.62
CA ASP A 52 5.51 2.53 17.84
C ASP A 52 4.63 2.02 19.01
N GLY A 53 3.37 1.71 18.74
CA GLY A 53 2.38 1.29 19.74
C GLY A 53 1.96 2.41 20.69
N ALA A 54 2.45 3.64 20.48
CA ALA A 54 2.14 4.80 21.31
C ALA A 54 1.09 5.71 20.68
N CYS A 55 0.64 5.42 19.45
CA CYS A 55 -0.40 6.20 18.81
C CYS A 55 -1.77 5.87 19.43
N THR A 56 -2.34 6.84 20.15
CA THR A 56 -3.69 6.79 20.72
C THR A 56 -4.71 7.53 19.85
N PHE A 57 -4.32 7.94 18.64
CA PHE A 57 -5.21 8.64 17.72
C PHE A 57 -6.19 7.65 17.11
N GLU A 58 -7.41 7.65 17.65
CA GLU A 58 -8.56 7.03 17.02
C GLU A 58 -9.01 7.93 15.86
N SER A 59 -8.86 7.43 14.64
CA SER A 59 -9.37 8.12 13.45
C SER A 59 -10.89 8.14 13.51
N PRO A 60 -11.56 9.29 13.32
CA PRO A 60 -13.03 9.35 13.26
C PRO A 60 -13.59 8.75 11.97
N CYS A 61 -12.76 8.10 11.13
CA CYS A 61 -13.16 7.53 9.86
C CYS A 61 -13.40 6.02 10.00
N ASP A 62 -14.58 5.58 9.59
CA ASP A 62 -14.98 4.16 9.64
C ASP A 62 -14.35 3.32 8.51
N LEU A 63 -13.67 3.95 7.56
CA LEU A 63 -13.00 3.23 6.47
C LEU A 63 -11.71 2.59 7.01
N GLU A 64 -11.61 1.27 6.93
CA GLU A 64 -10.46 0.47 7.38
C GLU A 64 -9.11 1.00 6.86
N ILE A 65 -9.06 1.52 5.63
CA ILE A 65 -7.85 2.11 5.03
C ILE A 65 -7.28 3.28 5.86
N PHE A 66 -8.14 4.00 6.57
CA PHE A 66 -7.78 5.12 7.42
C PHE A 66 -7.66 4.75 8.90
N GLN A 67 -7.89 3.48 9.25
CA GLN A 67 -7.69 2.92 10.59
C GLN A 67 -6.28 2.33 10.74
N CYS A 68 -5.27 3.01 10.19
CA CYS A 68 -3.88 2.61 10.36
C CYS A 68 -3.30 3.22 11.65
N PRO A 69 -2.95 2.41 12.67
CA PRO A 69 -2.22 2.89 13.83
C PRO A 69 -0.83 3.37 13.40
N GLY A 70 -0.48 4.59 13.78
CA GLY A 70 0.83 5.15 13.45
C GLY A 70 0.99 6.60 13.85
N ARG A 71 2.23 7.01 14.10
CA ARG A 71 2.55 8.38 14.48
C ARG A 71 2.63 9.28 13.25
N CYS A 72 1.86 10.37 13.20
CA CYS A 72 2.07 11.42 12.21
C CYS A 72 3.42 12.11 12.47
N ILE A 73 4.41 11.86 11.61
CA ILE A 73 5.76 12.46 11.69
C ILE A 73 5.84 13.80 10.91
N SER A 74 4.85 14.10 10.06
CA SER A 74 4.85 15.35 9.28
C SER A 74 4.52 16.57 10.16
N PRO A 75 5.10 17.75 9.87
CA PRO A 75 4.64 19.01 10.45
C PRO A 75 3.13 19.14 10.27
N ARG A 76 2.42 19.60 11.31
CA ARG A 76 0.99 19.89 11.21
C ARG A 76 0.81 21.02 10.21
N GLY A 77 0.17 20.74 9.08
CA GLY A 77 -0.15 21.73 8.06
C GLY A 77 -1.22 21.21 7.13
N THR A 78 -2.20 22.05 6.82
CA THR A 78 -3.19 21.75 5.79
C THR A 78 -2.60 22.16 4.45
N ARG A 79 -2.55 21.22 3.50
CA ARG A 79 -2.18 21.52 2.11
C ARG A 79 -3.40 21.36 1.24
N GLU A 80 -3.72 22.37 0.44
CA GLU A 80 -4.73 22.22 -0.60
C GLU A 80 -4.19 21.33 -1.72
N LEU A 81 -4.97 20.31 -2.09
CA LEU A 81 -4.66 19.44 -3.21
C LEU A 81 -5.12 20.09 -4.51
N SER A 82 -4.30 20.02 -5.55
CA SER A 82 -4.76 20.38 -6.90
C SER A 82 -5.87 19.42 -7.35
N LYS A 83 -6.65 19.82 -8.37
CA LYS A 83 -7.71 18.94 -8.91
C LYS A 83 -7.20 17.57 -9.36
N GLN A 84 -5.98 17.51 -9.90
CA GLN A 84 -5.37 16.26 -10.35
C GLN A 84 -4.96 15.39 -9.17
N GLU A 85 -4.33 15.98 -8.15
CA GLU A 85 -3.96 15.29 -6.91
C GLU A 85 -5.19 14.79 -6.17
N TYR A 86 -6.25 15.60 -6.13
CA TYR A 86 -7.52 15.20 -5.55
C TYR A 86 -8.09 13.97 -6.26
N LYS A 87 -8.15 13.97 -7.61
CA LYS A 87 -8.60 12.80 -8.38
C LYS A 87 -7.73 11.57 -8.12
N ALA A 88 -6.41 11.72 -8.08
CA ALA A 88 -5.49 10.61 -7.83
C ALA A 88 -5.66 10.03 -6.41
N ALA A 89 -5.76 10.90 -5.40
CA ALA A 89 -6.00 10.49 -4.02
C ALA A 89 -7.37 9.79 -3.87
N PHE A 90 -8.42 10.35 -4.48
CA PHE A 90 -9.74 9.75 -4.45
C PHE A 90 -9.79 8.39 -5.15
N LEU A 91 -9.14 8.27 -6.31
CA LEU A 91 -9.05 7.00 -7.04
C LEU A 91 -8.32 5.96 -6.19
N TYR A 92 -7.24 6.34 -5.51
CA TYR A 92 -6.53 5.45 -4.59
C TYR A 92 -7.44 4.95 -3.48
N ILE A 93 -8.18 5.84 -2.82
CA ILE A 93 -9.12 5.46 -1.76
C ILE A 93 -10.14 4.46 -2.29
N LEU A 94 -10.81 4.79 -3.41
CA LEU A 94 -11.84 3.92 -3.98
C LEU A 94 -11.30 2.56 -4.41
N THR A 95 -10.10 2.50 -5.00
CA THR A 95 -9.48 1.23 -5.46
C THR A 95 -9.11 0.31 -4.30
N ASN A 96 -8.97 0.86 -3.08
CA ASN A 96 -8.66 0.07 -1.88
C ASN A 96 -9.92 -0.26 -1.06
N ILE A 97 -11.11 0.08 -1.54
CA ILE A 97 -12.39 -0.26 -0.91
C ILE A 97 -12.98 -1.46 -1.67
N PRO A 98 -13.04 -2.67 -1.07
CA PRO A 98 -13.50 -3.88 -1.76
C PRO A 98 -14.91 -3.76 -2.36
N GLN A 99 -15.78 -2.97 -1.73
CA GLN A 99 -17.14 -2.70 -2.22
C GLN A 99 -17.15 -1.97 -3.58
N MET A 100 -16.03 -1.36 -3.98
CA MET A 100 -15.89 -0.67 -5.26
C MET A 100 -15.44 -1.59 -6.41
N ASP A 101 -15.00 -2.81 -6.12
CA ASP A 101 -14.41 -3.72 -7.13
C ASP A 101 -15.39 -4.04 -8.27
N ASP A 102 -16.67 -4.22 -7.95
CA ASP A 102 -17.73 -4.46 -8.93
C ASP A 102 -17.89 -3.27 -9.89
N PHE A 103 -17.79 -2.04 -9.37
CA PHE A 103 -17.90 -0.82 -10.16
C PHE A 103 -16.70 -0.63 -11.07
N PHE A 104 -15.48 -0.90 -10.59
CA PHE A 104 -14.28 -0.86 -11.43
C PHE A 104 -14.36 -1.91 -12.53
N THR A 105 -14.77 -3.14 -12.20
CA THR A 105 -14.93 -4.22 -13.19
C THR A 105 -15.92 -3.83 -14.29
N LYS A 106 -17.05 -3.21 -13.91
CA LYS A 106 -18.05 -2.72 -14.86
C LYS A 106 -17.49 -1.60 -15.74
N PHE A 107 -16.89 -0.58 -15.13
CA PHE A 107 -16.30 0.56 -15.84
C PHE A 107 -15.21 0.10 -16.82
N ASP A 108 -14.28 -0.75 -16.38
CA ASP A 108 -13.17 -1.22 -17.19
C ASP A 108 -13.68 -1.99 -18.41
N LYS A 109 -14.66 -2.88 -18.21
CA LYS A 109 -15.27 -3.65 -19.31
C LYS A 109 -16.00 -2.76 -20.32
N GLU A 110 -16.66 -1.69 -19.85
CA GLU A 110 -17.37 -0.76 -20.72
C GLU A 110 -16.42 0.14 -21.51
N GLN A 111 -15.40 0.69 -20.85
CA GLN A 111 -14.54 1.73 -21.41
C GLN A 111 -13.29 1.18 -22.11
N TRP A 112 -12.80 0.00 -21.73
CA TRP A 112 -11.68 -0.62 -22.42
C TRP A 112 -12.12 -1.14 -23.79
N LYS A 113 -11.54 -0.57 -24.85
CA LYS A 113 -11.78 -0.97 -26.24
C LYS A 113 -10.56 -1.61 -26.90
N GLY A 114 -9.51 -1.88 -26.13
CA GLY A 114 -8.31 -2.58 -26.61
C GLY A 114 -8.62 -4.04 -26.90
N ARG A 115 -7.90 -4.63 -27.86
CA ARG A 115 -8.03 -6.07 -28.17
C ARG A 115 -7.37 -6.97 -27.13
N LEU A 116 -6.33 -6.46 -26.47
CA LEU A 116 -5.58 -7.18 -25.43
C LEU A 116 -6.16 -6.87 -24.05
N SER A 117 -5.93 -7.76 -23.09
CA SER A 117 -6.18 -7.46 -21.68
C SER A 117 -5.31 -6.27 -21.24
N PRO A 118 -5.89 -5.26 -20.58
CA PRO A 118 -5.14 -4.11 -20.10
C PRO A 118 -4.19 -4.50 -18.96
N SER A 119 -3.08 -3.79 -18.84
CA SER A 119 -2.28 -3.82 -17.61
C SER A 119 -2.90 -2.95 -16.51
N GLU A 120 -2.54 -3.18 -15.25
CA GLU A 120 -2.97 -2.37 -14.12
C GLU A 120 -2.66 -0.87 -14.31
N GLN A 121 -1.50 -0.55 -14.88
CA GLN A 121 -1.15 0.85 -15.18
C GLN A 121 -2.07 1.45 -16.25
N GLN A 122 -2.44 0.68 -17.26
CA GLN A 122 -3.37 1.13 -18.30
C GLN A 122 -4.78 1.33 -17.74
N LEU A 123 -5.23 0.44 -16.85
CA LEU A 123 -6.51 0.59 -16.14
C LEU A 123 -6.49 1.82 -15.24
N HIS A 124 -5.42 2.02 -14.47
CA HIS A 124 -5.25 3.21 -13.64
C HIS A 124 -5.34 4.50 -14.47
N ASP A 125 -4.61 4.58 -15.58
CA ASP A 125 -4.65 5.75 -16.46
C ASP A 125 -6.02 5.95 -17.11
N LEU A 126 -6.69 4.86 -17.52
CA LEU A 126 -8.05 4.90 -18.06
C LEU A 126 -9.05 5.43 -17.01
N ARG A 127 -8.99 4.93 -15.78
CA ARG A 127 -9.86 5.35 -14.67
C ARG A 127 -9.60 6.80 -14.27
N LEU A 128 -8.34 7.26 -14.30
CA LEU A 128 -7.97 8.62 -13.88
C LEU A 128 -8.23 9.69 -14.95
N HIS A 129 -7.86 9.39 -16.20
CA HIS A 129 -7.84 10.37 -17.29
C HIS A 129 -8.85 10.10 -18.39
N GLY A 130 -9.50 8.93 -18.40
CA GLY A 130 -10.39 8.52 -19.47
C GLY A 130 -9.63 8.08 -20.72
N ARG A 131 -10.37 7.50 -21.67
CA ARG A 131 -9.78 7.02 -22.93
C ARG A 131 -9.28 8.21 -23.75
N LYS A 132 -8.08 8.12 -24.32
CA LYS A 132 -7.57 9.08 -25.32
C LYS A 132 -7.72 8.54 -26.74
N ASN A 133 -8.04 9.39 -27.70
CA ASN A 133 -8.03 9.02 -29.13
C ASN A 133 -6.59 9.05 -29.69
N GLY A 134 -6.40 8.68 -30.96
CA GLY A 134 -5.08 8.68 -31.61
C GLY A 134 -4.38 10.04 -31.70
N ARG A 135 -5.07 11.15 -31.35
CA ARG A 135 -4.52 12.50 -31.26
C ARG A 135 -4.21 12.92 -29.81
N GLY A 136 -4.35 12.02 -28.84
CA GLY A 136 -4.12 12.29 -27.42
C GLY A 136 -5.25 13.05 -26.70
N ILE A 137 -6.35 13.33 -27.39
CA ILE A 137 -7.50 14.06 -26.82
C ILE A 137 -8.41 13.05 -26.09
N GLN A 138 -8.88 13.43 -24.89
CA GLN A 138 -9.83 12.63 -24.14
C GLN A 138 -11.10 12.40 -24.98
N SER A 139 -11.42 11.13 -25.21
CA SER A 139 -12.49 10.63 -26.08
C SER A 139 -13.59 9.90 -25.29
N GLY A 140 -13.36 9.59 -24.02
CA GLY A 140 -14.33 8.91 -23.16
C GLY A 140 -14.26 9.42 -21.72
N PRO A 141 -15.29 9.14 -20.91
CA PRO A 141 -15.31 9.54 -19.51
C PRO A 141 -14.17 8.87 -18.74
N ASN A 142 -13.62 9.57 -17.74
CA ASN A 142 -12.86 8.89 -16.68
C ASN A 142 -13.84 8.25 -15.69
N PHE A 143 -13.34 7.51 -14.70
CA PHE A 143 -14.18 6.81 -13.74
C PHE A 143 -15.16 7.76 -13.01
N PHE A 144 -14.69 8.94 -12.62
CA PHE A 144 -15.52 9.94 -11.92
C PHE A 144 -16.62 10.53 -12.80
N ASP A 145 -16.31 10.76 -14.08
CA ASP A 145 -17.29 11.29 -15.04
C ASP A 145 -18.33 10.21 -15.39
N TRP A 146 -17.92 8.93 -15.45
CA TRP A 146 -18.82 7.80 -15.67
C TRP A 146 -19.77 7.60 -14.48
N PHE A 147 -19.27 7.75 -13.25
CA PHE A 147 -20.08 7.59 -12.04
C PHE A 147 -21.17 8.68 -11.87
N ARG A 148 -21.02 9.82 -12.56
CA ARG A 148 -22.00 10.93 -12.51
C ARG A 148 -23.16 10.78 -13.51
N ASN A 149 -23.06 9.87 -14.46
CA ASN A 149 -24.07 9.63 -15.50
C ASN A 149 -24.92 8.41 -15.16
#